data_AF-A0A9N7Z954-F1
#
_entry.id   AF-A0A9N7Z954-F1
#
_cell.length_a   1.000
_cell.length_b   1.000
_cell.length_c   1.000
_cell.angle_alpha   90.00
_cell.angle_beta   90.00
_cell.angle_gamma   90.00
#
_symmetry.space_group_name_H-M   'P 1'
#
loop_
_entity.id
_entity.type
_entity.pdbx_description
1 polymer ?
#
loop_
_entity_poly.entity_id
_entity_poly.type
_entity_poly.pdbx_seq_one_letter_code
_entity_poly.pdbx_strand_id
1 'polypeptide(L)'
;MAVENVSVVFKLYCLTVMTLVAATYTVVLRYTRTISSGDLYFSTTAVCITEVIKLVLSLGMLTKETGSLSRLKNALVEHVLYSPKELLKLSVPSVVYGVQNNMAFLALSNLDAAVYQVTYQLKTPCTALCTVLMLNRSLSRLQWFSVFMLCGGVTLVQWRPVEATKVQIEQNPLVGFMAIAVAVICSGFAGVYFEKVLKSSDTSLWVRNIQMYLSGIVVTLMGVFMKDGENVLEKGFFFGYTPWVCFVVLLASVGGLYTSVVVKYTDNIMKGFSAAAAIVISTVASVILFGLQITITFASGALLVCVSIYLYGLPKLDTSKLSQKDAESKQKLITV
;
A
#
# COMPACT_ATOMS: atom_id res chain seq x y z
N MET A 1 15.51 -18.34 -6.80
CA MET A 1 15.70 -17.25 -7.78
C MET A 1 16.96 -16.50 -7.41
N ALA A 2 17.99 -16.55 -8.26
CA ALA A 2 19.13 -15.64 -8.16
C ALA A 2 18.56 -14.22 -8.13
N VAL A 3 18.96 -13.42 -7.15
CA VAL A 3 18.67 -11.98 -7.15
C VAL A 3 19.38 -11.43 -8.38
N GLU A 4 18.65 -11.23 -9.48
CA GLU A 4 19.17 -10.42 -10.57
C GLU A 4 19.66 -9.12 -9.94
N ASN A 5 20.93 -8.78 -10.16
CA ASN A 5 21.50 -7.54 -9.64
C ASN A 5 20.86 -6.36 -10.39
N VAL A 6 19.67 -5.98 -9.94
CA VAL A 6 18.91 -4.85 -10.46
C VAL A 6 19.75 -3.60 -10.26
N SER A 7 19.90 -2.80 -11.31
CA SER A 7 20.76 -1.60 -11.27
C SER A 7 20.33 -0.64 -10.16
N VAL A 8 21.30 0.01 -9.53
CA VAL A 8 21.05 1.03 -8.50
C VAL A 8 20.14 2.15 -9.05
N VAL A 9 20.32 2.50 -10.33
CA VAL A 9 19.50 3.49 -11.04
C VAL A 9 18.03 3.07 -11.06
N PHE A 10 17.73 1.81 -11.36
CA PHE A 10 16.35 1.31 -11.36
C PHE A 10 15.74 1.28 -9.94
N LYS A 11 16.54 0.90 -8.93
CA LYS A 11 16.10 0.95 -7.53
C LYS A 11 15.75 2.39 -7.11
N LEU A 12 16.60 3.36 -7.46
CA LEU A 12 16.37 4.78 -7.18
C LEU A 12 15.14 5.32 -7.93
N TYR A 13 14.97 4.94 -9.19
CA TYR A 13 13.78 5.29 -9.98
C TYR A 13 12.49 4.78 -9.30
N CYS A 14 12.44 3.49 -8.95
CA CYS A 14 11.29 2.91 -8.25
C CYS A 14 11.01 3.63 -6.92
N LEU A 15 12.06 3.94 -6.16
CA LEU A 15 11.97 4.66 -4.90
C LEU A 15 11.35 6.05 -5.09
N THR A 16 11.87 6.83 -6.04
CA THR A 16 11.37 8.19 -6.31
C THR A 16 9.93 8.17 -6.77
N VAL A 17 9.58 7.30 -7.73
CA VAL A 17 8.20 7.20 -8.23
C VAL A 17 7.23 6.81 -7.11
N MET A 18 7.58 5.79 -6.30
CA MET A 18 6.73 5.38 -5.17
C MET A 18 6.51 6.50 -4.16
N THR A 19 7.57 7.24 -3.85
CA THR A 19 7.52 8.33 -2.85
C THR A 19 6.63 9.45 -3.34
N LEU A 20 6.86 9.91 -4.58
CA LEU A 20 6.08 10.98 -5.18
C LEU A 20 4.62 10.57 -5.35
N VAL A 21 4.35 9.36 -5.85
CA VAL A 21 2.99 8.85 -6.01
C VAL A 21 2.29 8.72 -4.67
N ALA A 22 2.93 8.14 -3.65
CA ALA A 22 2.31 7.94 -2.34
C ALA A 22 1.98 9.27 -1.65
N ALA A 23 2.91 10.23 -1.66
CA ALA A 23 2.68 11.54 -1.06
C ALA A 23 1.60 12.33 -1.83
N THR A 24 1.76 12.42 -3.15
CA THR A 24 0.82 13.15 -4.02
C THR A 24 -0.57 12.54 -3.96
N TYR A 25 -0.69 11.21 -3.98
CA TYR A 25 -1.97 10.51 -3.86
C TYR A 25 -2.70 10.93 -2.58
N THR A 26 -2.03 10.87 -1.43
CA THR A 26 -2.69 11.21 -0.15
C THR A 26 -3.12 12.68 -0.08
N VAL A 27 -2.28 13.59 -0.57
CA VAL A 27 -2.55 15.03 -0.53
C VAL A 27 -3.66 15.41 -1.51
N VAL A 28 -3.59 14.92 -2.75
CA VAL A 28 -4.60 15.22 -3.78
C VAL A 28 -5.93 14.53 -3.42
N LEU A 29 -5.90 13.29 -2.93
CA LEU A 29 -7.12 12.63 -2.45
C LEU A 29 -7.76 13.46 -1.35
N ARG A 30 -7.00 13.87 -0.32
CA ARG A 30 -7.50 14.77 0.72
C ARG A 30 -8.12 16.03 0.12
N TYR A 31 -7.41 16.72 -0.78
CA TYR A 31 -7.90 17.92 -1.47
C TYR A 31 -9.24 17.70 -2.18
N THR A 32 -9.39 16.61 -2.94
CA THR A 32 -10.65 16.28 -3.63
C THR A 32 -11.81 15.98 -2.69
N ARG A 33 -11.54 15.63 -1.42
CA ARG A 33 -12.55 15.31 -0.42
C ARG A 33 -12.90 16.47 0.50
N THR A 34 -12.13 17.56 0.51
CA THR A 34 -12.29 18.65 1.50
C THR A 34 -12.34 20.08 0.97
N ILE A 35 -11.76 20.34 -0.20
CA ILE A 35 -11.64 21.71 -0.74
C ILE A 35 -12.31 21.87 -2.10
N SER A 36 -12.45 20.78 -2.88
CA SER A 36 -13.05 20.84 -4.22
C SER A 36 -14.48 21.40 -4.13
N SER A 37 -14.70 22.60 -4.67
CA SER A 37 -15.92 23.42 -4.53
C SER A 37 -17.14 22.93 -5.35
N GLY A 38 -17.12 21.66 -5.76
CA GLY A 38 -18.19 21.03 -6.53
C GLY A 38 -18.81 19.87 -5.77
N ASP A 39 -19.79 19.22 -6.38
CA ASP A 39 -20.43 18.05 -5.79
C ASP A 39 -19.44 16.93 -5.48
N LEU A 40 -19.63 16.31 -4.31
CA LEU A 40 -18.74 15.26 -3.84
C LEU A 40 -18.97 13.97 -4.66
N TYR A 41 -17.93 13.49 -5.33
CA TYR A 41 -17.96 12.23 -6.05
C TYR A 41 -18.12 11.02 -5.12
N PHE A 42 -18.64 9.92 -5.67
CA PHE A 42 -18.71 8.65 -4.96
C PHE A 42 -17.33 8.00 -4.87
N SER A 43 -16.82 7.78 -3.67
CA SER A 43 -15.49 7.16 -3.50
C SER A 43 -15.45 5.72 -4.01
N THR A 44 -16.58 5.01 -3.95
CA THR A 44 -16.72 3.62 -4.43
C THR A 44 -16.48 3.49 -5.92
N THR A 45 -16.98 4.44 -6.72
CA THR A 45 -16.79 4.45 -8.18
C THR A 45 -15.33 4.76 -8.53
N ALA A 46 -14.67 5.66 -7.80
CA ALA A 46 -13.25 5.94 -7.97
C ALA A 46 -12.39 4.69 -7.74
N VAL A 47 -12.66 3.94 -6.66
CA VAL A 47 -11.97 2.68 -6.36
C VAL A 47 -12.22 1.64 -7.46
N CYS A 48 -13.44 1.53 -7.98
CA CYS A 48 -13.77 0.61 -9.08
C CYS A 48 -12.98 0.95 -10.35
N ILE A 49 -12.93 2.22 -10.76
CA ILE A 49 -12.16 2.64 -11.95
C ILE A 49 -10.66 2.44 -11.74
N THR A 50 -10.14 2.59 -10.52
CA THR A 50 -8.74 2.26 -10.21
C THR A 50 -8.42 0.80 -10.54
N GLU A 51 -9.31 -0.16 -10.23
CA GLU A 51 -9.13 -1.58 -10.59
C GLU A 51 -9.15 -1.78 -12.12
N VAL A 52 -10.07 -1.11 -12.83
CA VAL A 52 -10.15 -1.16 -14.30
C VAL A 52 -8.85 -0.66 -14.95
N ILE A 53 -8.33 0.50 -14.52
CA ILE A 53 -7.09 1.05 -15.07
C ILE A 53 -5.90 0.14 -14.74
N LYS A 54 -5.82 -0.42 -13.53
CA LYS A 54 -4.76 -1.38 -13.16
C LYS A 54 -4.81 -2.64 -14.02
N LEU A 55 -6.01 -3.13 -14.36
CA LEU A 55 -6.17 -4.25 -15.28
C LEU A 55 -5.63 -3.91 -16.67
N VAL A 56 -6.02 -2.76 -17.24
CA VAL A 56 -5.55 -2.31 -18.56
C VAL A 56 -4.02 -2.17 -18.59
N LEU A 57 -3.45 -1.53 -17.58
CA LEU A 57 -1.99 -1.37 -17.47
C LEU A 57 -1.28 -2.72 -17.31
N SER A 58 -1.86 -3.67 -16.55
CA SER A 58 -1.28 -5.02 -16.39
C SER A 58 -1.34 -5.83 -17.67
N LEU A 59 -2.42 -5.70 -18.46
CA LEU A 59 -2.53 -6.28 -19.80
C LEU A 59 -1.47 -5.70 -20.74
N GLY A 60 -1.24 -4.38 -20.71
CA GLY A 60 -0.18 -3.73 -21.48
C GLY A 60 1.20 -4.26 -21.10
N MET A 61 1.49 -4.40 -19.81
CA MET A 61 2.78 -4.93 -19.33
C MET A 61 2.97 -6.41 -19.68
N LEU A 62 1.91 -7.23 -19.60
CA LEU A 62 1.97 -8.63 -20.04
C LEU A 62 2.16 -8.75 -21.56
N THR A 63 1.57 -7.84 -22.34
CA THR A 63 1.79 -7.78 -23.79
C THR A 63 3.25 -7.48 -24.10
N LYS A 64 3.87 -6.55 -23.35
CA LYS A 64 5.29 -6.23 -23.48
C LYS A 64 6.19 -7.40 -23.06
N GLU A 65 5.86 -8.11 -21.98
CA GLU A 65 6.62 -9.29 -21.52
C GLU A 65 6.53 -10.45 -22.51
N THR A 66 5.36 -10.72 -23.08
CA THR A 66 5.15 -11.81 -24.05
C THR A 66 5.64 -11.47 -25.45
N GLY A 67 5.78 -10.19 -25.80
CA GLY A 67 6.29 -9.72 -27.10
C GLY A 67 5.42 -10.06 -28.32
N SER A 68 4.21 -10.62 -28.12
CA SER A 68 3.28 -10.97 -29.21
C SER A 68 1.85 -11.10 -28.69
N LEU A 69 0.88 -10.56 -29.45
CA LEU A 69 -0.56 -10.66 -29.15
C LEU A 69 -1.07 -12.11 -29.13
N SER A 70 -0.50 -13.01 -29.94
CA SER A 70 -0.88 -14.43 -29.92
C SER A 70 -0.43 -15.12 -28.63
N ARG A 71 0.79 -14.82 -28.16
CA ARG A 71 1.31 -15.34 -26.88
C ARG A 71 0.54 -14.76 -25.68
N LEU A 72 0.12 -13.50 -25.76
CA LEU A 72 -0.78 -12.90 -24.77
C LEU A 72 -2.11 -13.66 -24.68
N LYS A 73 -2.77 -13.91 -25.82
CA LYS A 73 -4.04 -14.66 -25.84
C LYS A 73 -3.88 -16.04 -25.22
N ASN A 74 -2.82 -16.77 -25.58
CA ASN A 74 -2.55 -18.08 -25.01
C ASN A 74 -2.32 -18.01 -23.50
N ALA A 75 -1.53 -17.05 -23.02
CA ALA A 75 -1.29 -16.85 -21.58
C ALA A 75 -2.57 -16.51 -20.80
N LEU A 76 -3.46 -15.69 -21.38
CA LEU A 76 -4.76 -15.37 -20.78
C LEU A 76 -5.69 -16.59 -20.75
N VAL A 77 -5.74 -17.36 -21.83
CA VAL A 77 -6.56 -18.57 -21.90
C VAL A 77 -6.07 -19.60 -20.88
N GLU A 78 -4.77 -19.88 -20.84
CA GLU A 78 -4.17 -20.87 -19.95
C GLU A 78 -4.27 -20.45 -18.47
N HIS A 79 -3.83 -19.24 -18.15
CA HIS A 79 -3.70 -18.81 -16.76
C HIS A 79 -4.92 -18.06 -16.22
N VAL A 80 -5.84 -17.55 -17.03
CA VAL A 80 -7.05 -16.87 -16.52
C VAL A 80 -8.27 -17.74 -16.73
N LEU A 81 -8.54 -18.20 -17.95
CA LEU A 81 -9.76 -18.97 -18.25
C LEU A 81 -9.69 -20.43 -17.75
N TYR A 82 -8.57 -21.12 -17.98
CA TYR A 82 -8.40 -22.52 -17.56
C TYR A 82 -7.88 -22.70 -16.12
N SER A 83 -7.68 -21.60 -15.38
CA SER A 83 -7.19 -21.63 -13.99
C SER A 83 -8.17 -21.00 -12.99
N PRO A 84 -9.44 -21.45 -12.90
CA PRO A 84 -10.45 -20.85 -12.02
C PRO A 84 -10.08 -20.93 -10.53
N LYS A 85 -9.31 -21.95 -10.12
CA LYS A 85 -8.81 -22.08 -8.75
C LYS A 85 -7.87 -20.93 -8.37
N GLU A 86 -7.05 -20.46 -9.30
CA GLU A 86 -6.12 -19.35 -9.06
C GLU A 86 -6.86 -18.01 -9.01
N LEU A 87 -7.88 -17.84 -9.85
CA LEU A 87 -8.77 -16.68 -9.80
C LEU A 87 -9.56 -16.63 -8.48
N LEU A 88 -10.06 -17.76 -7.99
CA LEU A 88 -10.72 -17.85 -6.69
C LEU A 88 -9.76 -17.60 -5.52
N LYS A 89 -8.51 -18.08 -5.58
CA LYS A 89 -7.51 -17.77 -4.55
C LYS A 89 -7.23 -16.27 -4.48
N LEU A 90 -7.14 -15.60 -5.63
CA LEU A 90 -6.84 -14.17 -5.73
C LEU A 90 -8.07 -13.26 -5.57
N SER A 91 -9.29 -13.81 -5.56
CA SER A 91 -10.47 -13.04 -5.20
C SER A 91 -10.46 -12.66 -3.72
N VAL A 92 -9.91 -13.50 -2.84
CA VAL A 92 -9.77 -13.22 -1.41
C VAL A 92 -9.01 -11.90 -1.14
N PRO A 93 -7.75 -11.73 -1.59
CA PRO A 93 -7.05 -10.46 -1.41
C PRO A 93 -7.73 -9.31 -2.18
N SER A 94 -8.41 -9.57 -3.30
CA SER A 94 -9.14 -8.53 -4.03
C SER A 94 -10.31 -7.95 -3.24
N VAL A 95 -11.08 -8.78 -2.55
CA VAL A 95 -12.16 -8.33 -1.65
C VAL A 95 -11.58 -7.46 -0.55
N VAL A 96 -10.51 -7.94 0.10
CA VAL A 96 -9.87 -7.25 1.21
C VAL A 96 -9.25 -5.92 0.74
N TYR A 97 -8.64 -5.87 -0.44
CA TYR A 97 -8.16 -4.63 -1.04
C TYR A 97 -9.30 -3.67 -1.42
N GLY A 98 -10.44 -4.18 -1.90
CA GLY A 98 -11.63 -3.37 -2.16
C GLY A 98 -12.13 -2.65 -0.91
N VAL A 99 -12.18 -3.36 0.22
CA VAL A 99 -12.50 -2.77 1.53
C VAL A 99 -11.43 -1.77 1.96
N GLN A 100 -10.16 -2.16 1.91
CA GLN A 100 -9.03 -1.30 2.27
C GLN A 100 -9.04 0.03 1.52
N ASN A 101 -9.22 -0.02 0.20
CA ASN A 101 -9.19 1.17 -0.66
C ASN A 101 -10.36 2.10 -0.30
N ASN A 102 -11.57 1.58 -0.10
CA ASN A 102 -12.70 2.39 0.33
C ASN A 102 -12.49 3.00 1.72
N MET A 103 -11.91 2.25 2.66
CA MET A 103 -11.58 2.76 3.99
C MET A 103 -10.50 3.85 3.93
N ALA A 104 -9.55 3.78 2.99
CA ALA A 104 -8.57 4.85 2.78
C ALA A 104 -9.23 6.16 2.32
N PHE A 105 -10.21 6.09 1.42
CA PHE A 105 -11.00 7.27 1.02
C PHE A 105 -11.83 7.83 2.19
N LEU A 106 -12.46 6.96 2.97
CA LEU A 106 -13.22 7.37 4.15
C LEU A 106 -12.32 8.04 5.20
N ALA A 107 -11.14 7.47 5.44
CA ALA A 107 -10.16 8.04 6.36
C ALA A 107 -9.69 9.42 5.91
N LEU A 108 -9.28 9.58 4.65
CA LEU A 108 -8.80 10.88 4.12
C LEU A 108 -9.91 11.92 3.95
N SER A 109 -11.18 11.51 3.92
CA SER A 109 -12.31 12.45 4.02
C SER A 109 -12.42 13.02 5.44
N ASN A 110 -12.03 12.26 6.46
CA ASN A 110 -12.25 12.58 7.87
C ASN A 110 -10.99 12.97 8.66
N LEU A 111 -9.80 12.73 8.12
CA LEU A 111 -8.52 13.02 8.76
C LEU A 111 -7.59 13.79 7.83
N ASP A 112 -6.67 14.54 8.43
CA ASP A 112 -5.60 15.19 7.71
C ASP A 112 -4.66 14.18 7.04
N ALA A 113 -4.08 14.55 5.89
CA ALA A 113 -3.20 13.67 5.13
C ALA A 113 -1.93 13.29 5.91
N ALA A 114 -1.39 14.19 6.74
CA ALA A 114 -0.22 13.93 7.57
C ALA A 114 -0.54 12.92 8.68
N VAL A 115 -1.68 13.10 9.38
CA VAL A 115 -2.16 12.17 10.41
C VAL A 115 -2.45 10.80 9.83
N TYR A 116 -3.08 10.75 8.65
CA TYR A 116 -3.31 9.51 7.91
C TYR A 116 -1.99 8.82 7.57
N GLN A 117 -1.04 9.52 6.96
CA GLN A 117 0.24 8.93 6.54
C GLN A 117 1.01 8.32 7.70
N VAL A 118 1.06 8.99 8.85
CA VAL A 118 1.75 8.44 10.03
C VAL A 118 0.98 7.25 10.61
N THR A 119 -0.32 7.39 10.84
CA THR A 119 -1.13 6.34 11.49
C THR A 119 -1.25 5.09 10.63
N TYR A 120 -1.32 5.25 9.31
CA TYR A 120 -1.41 4.13 8.36
C TYR A 120 -0.16 3.23 8.37
N GLN A 121 0.96 3.69 8.95
CA GLN A 121 2.15 2.87 9.10
C GLN A 121 1.98 1.74 10.11
N LEU A 122 0.93 1.75 10.95
CA LEU A 122 0.51 0.60 11.77
C LEU A 122 0.23 -0.67 10.93
N LYS A 123 0.13 -0.55 9.60
CA LYS A 123 0.20 -1.70 8.68
C LYS A 123 1.46 -2.53 8.86
N THR A 124 2.57 -1.95 9.33
CA THR A 124 3.85 -2.64 9.53
C THR A 124 3.73 -3.75 10.57
N PRO A 125 3.28 -3.49 11.83
CA PRO A 125 2.99 -4.56 12.79
C PRO A 125 2.01 -5.59 12.26
N CYS A 126 0.92 -5.15 11.62
CA CYS A 126 -0.08 -6.07 11.09
C CYS A 126 0.50 -7.01 10.01
N THR A 127 1.28 -6.45 9.08
CA THR A 127 1.98 -7.21 8.04
C THR A 127 3.01 -8.16 8.65
N ALA A 128 3.73 -7.70 9.68
CA ALA A 128 4.72 -8.50 10.40
C ALA A 128 4.04 -9.72 11.05
N LEU A 129 2.92 -9.50 11.75
CA LEU A 129 2.12 -10.56 12.35
C LEU A 129 1.55 -11.53 11.28
N CYS A 130 0.95 -11.00 10.21
CA CYS A 130 0.44 -11.82 9.11
C CYS A 130 1.56 -12.64 8.45
N THR A 131 2.76 -12.08 8.31
CA THR A 131 3.93 -12.78 7.75
C THR A 131 4.38 -13.94 8.64
N VAL A 132 4.40 -13.75 9.95
CA VAL A 132 4.71 -14.83 10.90
C VAL A 132 3.66 -15.94 10.82
N LEU A 133 2.37 -15.58 10.83
CA LEU A 133 1.27 -16.53 10.87
C LEU A 133 1.01 -17.26 9.54
N MET A 134 1.14 -16.58 8.40
CA MET A 134 0.73 -17.12 7.08
C MET A 134 1.89 -17.68 6.25
N LEU A 135 3.10 -17.15 6.46
CA LEU A 135 4.33 -17.52 5.72
C LEU A 135 5.35 -18.26 6.61
N ASN A 136 5.06 -18.49 7.89
CA ASN A 136 5.96 -19.16 8.85
C ASN A 136 7.38 -18.57 8.89
N ARG A 137 7.50 -17.24 8.75
CA ARG A 137 8.79 -16.53 8.87
C ARG A 137 8.96 -15.98 10.28
N SER A 138 10.19 -16.04 10.81
CA SER A 138 10.54 -15.37 12.07
C SER A 138 10.80 -13.87 11.86
N LEU A 139 10.74 -13.07 12.93
CA LEU A 139 11.17 -11.67 12.93
C LEU A 139 12.37 -11.50 13.85
N SER A 140 13.29 -10.61 13.52
CA SER A 140 14.45 -10.33 14.39
C SER A 140 14.04 -9.52 15.62
N ARG A 141 14.88 -9.54 16.67
CA ARG A 141 14.67 -8.69 17.86
C ARG A 141 14.61 -7.20 17.50
N LEU A 142 15.42 -6.77 16.53
CA LEU A 142 15.41 -5.40 16.03
C LEU A 142 14.09 -5.05 15.31
N GLN A 143 13.53 -5.99 14.55
CA GLN A 143 12.23 -5.82 13.88
C GLN A 143 11.07 -5.75 14.88
N TRP A 144 11.13 -6.50 15.97
CA TRP A 144 10.16 -6.36 17.06
C TRP A 144 10.29 -5.02 17.78
N PHE A 145 11.52 -4.62 18.10
CA PHE A 145 11.78 -3.30 18.70
C PHE A 145 11.26 -2.17 17.81
N SER A 146 11.50 -2.22 16.49
CA SER A 146 11.00 -1.21 15.57
C SER A 146 9.47 -1.19 15.48
N VAL A 147 8.79 -2.32 15.60
CA VAL A 147 7.33 -2.37 15.69
C VAL A 147 6.81 -1.63 16.94
N PHE A 148 7.42 -1.84 18.12
CA PHE A 148 7.03 -1.10 19.32
C PHE A 148 7.34 0.40 19.23
N MET A 149 8.50 0.75 18.67
CA MET A 149 8.90 2.13 18.42
C MET A 149 7.92 2.84 17.47
N LEU A 150 7.48 2.15 16.42
CA LEU A 150 6.46 2.65 15.50
C LEU A 150 5.14 2.94 16.22
N CYS A 151 4.65 1.99 17.04
CA CYS A 151 3.42 2.19 17.81
C CYS A 151 3.54 3.41 18.72
N GLY A 152 4.67 3.57 19.43
CA GLY A 152 4.93 4.75 20.25
C GLY A 152 4.93 6.06 19.44
N GLY A 153 5.49 6.04 18.23
CA GLY A 153 5.52 7.22 17.35
C GLY A 153 4.14 7.63 16.87
N VAL A 154 3.30 6.65 16.54
CA VAL A 154 1.89 6.89 16.17
C VAL A 154 1.10 7.45 17.36
N THR A 155 1.30 6.91 18.57
CA THR A 155 0.67 7.44 19.79
C THR A 155 1.06 8.90 20.05
N LEU A 156 2.33 9.27 19.85
CA LEU A 156 2.79 10.65 19.99
C LEU A 156 2.14 11.60 18.98
N VAL A 157 2.01 11.15 17.73
CA VAL A 157 1.33 11.92 16.68
C VAL A 157 -0.15 12.14 16.99
N GLN A 158 -0.80 11.17 17.63
CA GLN A 158 -2.21 11.25 18.01
C GLN A 158 -2.44 11.93 19.37
N TRP A 159 -1.39 12.24 20.13
CA TRP A 159 -1.50 12.74 21.50
C TRP A 159 -2.27 14.05 21.61
N ARG A 160 -2.11 14.94 20.63
CA ARG A 160 -2.94 16.14 20.48
C ARG A 160 -3.56 16.14 19.10
N PRO A 161 -4.90 16.30 18.99
CA PRO A 161 -5.53 16.47 17.69
C PRO A 161 -4.94 17.71 17.02
N VAL A 162 -4.57 17.55 15.75
CA VAL A 162 -4.01 18.63 14.95
C VAL A 162 -5.17 19.31 14.22
N GLU A 163 -5.33 20.61 14.41
CA GLU A 163 -6.39 21.39 13.77
C GLU A 163 -5.96 21.81 12.36
N ALA A 164 -6.87 21.65 11.39
CA ALA A 164 -6.71 22.13 10.03
C ALA A 164 -7.67 23.29 9.80
N THR A 165 -7.12 24.46 9.47
CA THR A 165 -7.88 25.73 9.44
C THR A 165 -8.60 25.99 8.12
N LYS A 166 -8.24 25.27 7.04
CA LYS A 166 -8.74 25.53 5.67
C LYS A 166 -9.71 24.48 5.12
N VAL A 167 -10.22 23.58 5.96
CA VAL A 167 -11.13 22.51 5.53
C VAL A 167 -12.57 23.02 5.55
N GLN A 168 -13.30 22.84 4.42
CA GLN A 168 -14.66 23.38 4.25
C GLN A 168 -15.76 22.37 4.61
N ILE A 169 -15.42 21.09 4.76
CA ILE A 169 -16.37 19.99 4.98
C ILE A 169 -16.26 19.48 6.42
N GLU A 170 -17.39 19.19 7.05
CA GLU A 170 -17.46 18.64 8.41
C GLU A 170 -16.72 17.29 8.49
N GLN A 171 -15.96 17.10 9.57
CA GLN A 171 -15.07 15.96 9.75
C GLN A 171 -15.39 15.17 11.01
N ASN A 172 -15.32 13.84 10.93
CA ASN A 172 -15.40 12.97 12.09
C ASN A 172 -14.10 12.17 12.28
N PRO A 173 -13.17 12.66 13.12
CA PRO A 173 -11.87 11.99 13.33
C PRO A 173 -12.00 10.54 13.82
N LEU A 174 -13.01 10.23 14.64
CA LEU A 174 -13.24 8.86 15.13
C LEU A 174 -13.55 7.90 13.97
N VAL A 175 -14.45 8.29 13.06
CA VAL A 175 -14.75 7.50 11.85
C VAL A 175 -13.48 7.33 11.01
N GLY A 176 -12.68 8.37 10.88
CA GLY A 176 -11.41 8.31 10.17
C GLY A 176 -10.41 7.32 10.78
N PHE A 177 -10.23 7.33 12.11
CA PHE A 177 -9.33 6.40 12.79
C PHE A 177 -9.84 4.95 12.73
N MET A 178 -11.15 4.73 12.87
CA MET A 178 -11.76 3.40 12.69
C MET A 178 -11.54 2.89 11.26
N ALA A 179 -11.67 3.76 10.26
CA ALA A 179 -11.39 3.41 8.88
C ALA A 179 -9.90 3.04 8.67
N ILE A 180 -8.96 3.79 9.27
CA ILE A 180 -7.53 3.43 9.23
C ILE A 180 -7.29 2.07 9.89
N ALA A 181 -7.90 1.78 11.04
CA ALA A 181 -7.73 0.50 11.73
C ALA A 181 -8.15 -0.68 10.84
N VAL A 182 -9.31 -0.59 10.18
CA VAL A 182 -9.77 -1.60 9.21
C VAL A 182 -8.81 -1.69 8.02
N ALA A 183 -8.41 -0.55 7.46
CA ALA A 183 -7.51 -0.51 6.30
C ALA A 183 -6.12 -1.11 6.62
N VAL A 184 -5.60 -0.90 7.82
CA VAL A 184 -4.32 -1.44 8.30
C VAL A 184 -4.37 -2.96 8.40
N ILE A 185 -5.46 -3.52 8.94
CA ILE A 185 -5.67 -4.97 9.04
C ILE A 185 -5.78 -5.58 7.64
N CYS A 186 -6.60 -4.96 6.78
CA CYS A 186 -6.78 -5.40 5.40
C CYS A 186 -5.45 -5.36 4.63
N SER A 187 -4.66 -4.29 4.80
CA SER A 187 -3.36 -4.15 4.13
C SER A 187 -2.36 -5.21 4.55
N GLY A 188 -2.32 -5.58 5.83
CA GLY A 188 -1.42 -6.64 6.31
C GLY A 188 -1.82 -8.00 5.76
N PHE A 189 -3.10 -8.35 5.85
CA PHE A 189 -3.61 -9.64 5.39
C PHE A 189 -3.52 -9.80 3.87
N ALA A 190 -4.08 -8.87 3.09
CA ALA A 190 -4.12 -8.97 1.64
C ALA A 190 -2.73 -8.97 1.02
N GLY A 191 -1.81 -8.15 1.55
CA GLY A 191 -0.43 -8.09 1.07
C GLY A 191 0.32 -9.40 1.29
N VAL A 192 0.22 -9.99 2.48
CA VAL A 192 0.89 -11.26 2.79
C VAL A 192 0.23 -12.43 2.05
N TYR A 193 -1.10 -12.42 1.90
CA TYR A 193 -1.82 -13.41 1.10
C TYR A 193 -1.37 -13.35 -0.36
N PHE A 194 -1.33 -12.16 -0.96
CA PHE A 194 -0.86 -11.98 -2.34
C PHE A 194 0.59 -12.44 -2.49
N GLU A 195 1.49 -12.09 -1.56
CA GLU A 195 2.87 -12.59 -1.56
C GLU A 195 2.92 -14.13 -1.55
N LYS A 196 2.08 -14.76 -0.72
CA LYS A 196 1.99 -16.23 -0.63
C LYS A 196 1.62 -16.85 -1.97
N VAL A 197 0.60 -16.33 -2.65
CA VAL A 197 0.15 -16.84 -3.95
C VAL A 197 1.19 -16.55 -5.03
N LEU A 198 1.71 -15.32 -5.09
CA LEU A 198 2.72 -14.91 -6.06
C LEU A 198 3.98 -15.78 -5.97
N LYS A 199 4.47 -16.07 -4.76
CA LYS A 199 5.70 -16.85 -4.55
C LYS A 199 5.49 -18.37 -4.61
N SER A 200 4.25 -18.84 -4.77
CA SER A 200 3.95 -20.28 -4.85
C SER A 200 4.13 -20.89 -6.25
N SER A 201 4.39 -20.07 -7.27
CA SER A 201 4.48 -20.48 -8.67
C SER A 201 5.41 -19.55 -9.47
N ASP A 202 5.95 -20.03 -10.59
CA ASP A 202 6.73 -19.22 -11.53
C ASP A 202 5.87 -18.36 -12.48
N THR A 203 4.56 -18.28 -12.24
CA THR A 203 3.63 -17.45 -13.03
C THR A 203 4.03 -15.98 -13.00
N SER A 204 3.94 -15.30 -14.15
CA SER A 204 4.24 -13.87 -14.25
C SER A 204 3.44 -13.03 -13.24
N LEU A 205 4.11 -11.99 -12.70
CA LEU A 205 3.51 -10.98 -11.83
C LEU A 205 2.27 -10.36 -12.49
N TRP A 206 2.33 -10.08 -13.79
CA TRP A 206 1.24 -9.41 -14.50
C TRP A 206 0.02 -10.32 -14.66
N VAL A 207 0.24 -11.62 -14.85
CA VAL A 207 -0.85 -12.62 -14.85
C VAL A 207 -1.53 -12.67 -13.48
N ARG A 208 -0.75 -12.71 -12.38
CA ARG A 208 -1.30 -12.67 -11.02
C ARG A 208 -2.08 -11.38 -10.74
N ASN A 209 -1.57 -10.25 -11.21
CA ASN A 209 -2.26 -8.96 -11.14
C ASN A 209 -3.59 -8.97 -11.93
N ILE A 210 -3.60 -9.51 -13.15
CA ILE A 210 -4.81 -9.62 -13.98
C ILE A 210 -5.86 -10.49 -13.27
N GLN A 211 -5.49 -11.67 -12.78
CA GLN A 211 -6.39 -12.57 -12.04
C GLN A 211 -7.02 -11.85 -10.83
N MET A 212 -6.20 -11.10 -10.08
CA MET A 212 -6.65 -10.32 -8.93
C MET A 212 -7.59 -9.18 -9.37
N TYR A 213 -7.17 -8.29 -10.28
CA TYR A 213 -7.94 -7.12 -10.69
C TYR A 213 -9.26 -7.48 -11.38
N LEU A 214 -9.34 -8.61 -12.11
CA LEU A 214 -10.62 -9.11 -12.64
C LEU A 214 -11.64 -9.35 -11.53
N SER A 215 -11.24 -10.07 -10.48
CA SER A 215 -12.11 -10.27 -9.31
C SER A 215 -12.33 -8.97 -8.52
N GLY A 216 -11.32 -8.09 -8.47
CA GLY A 216 -11.40 -6.78 -7.84
C GLY A 216 -12.45 -5.87 -8.48
N ILE A 217 -12.54 -5.82 -9.81
CA ILE A 217 -13.57 -5.06 -10.53
C ILE A 217 -14.96 -5.54 -10.14
N VAL A 218 -15.20 -6.86 -10.13
CA VAL A 218 -16.50 -7.43 -9.75
C VAL A 218 -16.86 -7.03 -8.32
N VAL A 219 -15.92 -7.17 -7.38
CA VAL A 219 -16.17 -6.85 -5.97
C VAL A 219 -16.39 -5.35 -5.74
N THR A 220 -15.57 -4.51 -6.36
CA THR A 220 -15.68 -3.06 -6.19
C THR A 220 -16.94 -2.52 -6.86
N LEU A 221 -17.35 -3.08 -8.00
CA LEU A 221 -18.61 -2.76 -8.64
C LEU A 221 -19.82 -3.21 -7.80
N MET A 222 -19.78 -4.40 -7.20
CA MET A 222 -20.79 -4.80 -6.21
C MET A 222 -20.84 -3.82 -5.04
N GLY A 223 -19.67 -3.36 -4.56
CA GLY A 223 -19.57 -2.32 -3.53
C GLY A 223 -20.22 -1.00 -3.93
N VAL A 224 -20.10 -0.58 -5.20
CA VAL A 224 -20.82 0.58 -5.74
C VAL A 224 -22.33 0.36 -5.65
N PHE A 225 -22.83 -0.77 -6.15
CA PHE A 225 -24.26 -1.07 -6.13
C PHE A 225 -24.84 -1.14 -4.71
N MET A 226 -24.10 -1.74 -3.76
CA MET A 226 -24.57 -1.90 -2.38
C MET A 226 -24.59 -0.60 -1.57
N LYS A 227 -23.65 0.31 -1.82
CA LYS A 227 -23.49 1.53 -1.01
C LYS A 227 -24.09 2.76 -1.66
N ASP A 228 -23.79 2.96 -2.94
CA ASP A 228 -24.11 4.20 -3.66
C ASP A 228 -25.04 3.93 -4.86
N GLY A 229 -25.63 2.73 -4.98
CA GLY A 229 -26.36 2.28 -6.17
C GLY A 229 -27.51 3.21 -6.58
N GLU A 230 -28.39 3.57 -5.65
CA GLU A 230 -29.51 4.48 -5.92
C GLU A 230 -29.01 5.87 -6.38
N ASN A 231 -28.04 6.43 -5.66
CA ASN A 231 -27.46 7.73 -5.98
C ASN A 231 -26.70 7.73 -7.32
N VAL A 232 -26.06 6.61 -7.68
CA VAL A 232 -25.37 6.42 -8.95
C VAL A 232 -26.35 6.27 -10.10
N LEU A 233 -27.50 5.64 -9.88
CA LEU A 233 -28.57 5.55 -10.88
C LEU A 233 -29.22 6.91 -11.13
N GLU A 234 -29.40 7.72 -10.08
CA GLU A 234 -30.01 9.04 -10.18
C GLU A 234 -29.03 10.08 -10.78
N LYS A 235 -27.81 10.17 -10.26
CA LYS A 235 -26.84 11.23 -10.60
C LYS A 235 -25.81 10.83 -11.66
N GLY A 236 -25.68 9.53 -11.92
CA GLY A 236 -24.70 8.96 -12.82
C GLY A 236 -23.42 8.49 -12.12
N PHE A 237 -22.75 7.50 -12.72
CA PHE A 237 -21.55 6.86 -12.17
C PHE A 237 -20.35 7.81 -12.00
N PHE A 238 -20.21 8.78 -12.90
CA PHE A 238 -19.11 9.76 -12.90
C PHE A 238 -19.51 11.11 -12.30
N PHE A 239 -20.59 11.16 -11.51
CA PHE A 239 -21.02 12.37 -10.83
C PHE A 239 -19.92 12.92 -9.91
N GLY A 240 -19.69 14.24 -9.95
CA GLY A 240 -18.67 14.94 -9.16
C GLY A 240 -17.22 14.68 -9.61
N TYR A 241 -16.98 13.99 -10.74
CA TYR A 241 -15.62 13.76 -11.24
C TYR A 241 -15.02 15.06 -11.80
N THR A 242 -13.90 15.46 -11.21
CA THR A 242 -13.07 16.57 -11.69
C THR A 242 -11.74 16.03 -12.23
N PRO A 243 -10.94 16.83 -12.95
CA PRO A 243 -9.59 16.43 -13.37
C PRO A 243 -8.71 15.96 -12.19
N TRP A 244 -8.93 16.53 -10.99
CA TRP A 244 -8.24 16.10 -9.77
C TRP A 244 -8.67 14.70 -9.32
N VAL A 245 -9.96 14.35 -9.42
CA VAL A 245 -10.44 12.98 -9.13
C VAL A 245 -9.84 11.99 -10.11
N CYS A 246 -9.83 12.30 -11.41
CA CYS A 246 -9.16 11.47 -12.41
C CYS A 246 -7.66 11.29 -12.11
N PHE A 247 -6.99 12.35 -11.64
CA PHE A 247 -5.59 12.30 -11.24
C PHE A 247 -5.38 11.41 -10.01
N VAL A 248 -6.26 11.46 -9.00
CA VAL A 248 -6.23 10.56 -7.84
C VAL A 248 -6.36 9.10 -8.28
N VAL A 249 -7.31 8.80 -9.16
CA VAL A 249 -7.53 7.45 -9.68
C VAL A 249 -6.28 6.95 -10.43
N LEU A 250 -5.66 7.81 -11.26
CA LEU A 250 -4.43 7.48 -11.97
C LEU A 250 -3.26 7.23 -11.02
N LEU A 251 -3.07 8.08 -10.01
CA LEU A 251 -2.04 7.90 -8.97
C LEU A 251 -2.26 6.60 -8.19
N ALA A 252 -3.50 6.28 -7.83
CA ALA A 252 -3.84 5.04 -7.14
C ALA A 252 -3.51 3.81 -8.01
N SER A 253 -3.80 3.86 -9.31
CA SER A 253 -3.49 2.78 -10.24
C SER A 253 -1.98 2.58 -10.41
N VAL A 254 -1.24 3.67 -10.65
CA VAL A 254 0.23 3.63 -10.78
C VAL A 254 0.86 3.14 -9.47
N GLY A 255 0.44 3.67 -8.32
CA GLY A 255 0.95 3.29 -7.00
C GLY A 255 0.73 1.81 -6.68
N GLY A 256 -0.42 1.25 -7.05
CA GLY A 256 -0.71 -0.18 -6.87
C GLY A 256 0.23 -1.09 -7.68
N LEU A 257 0.51 -0.74 -8.93
CA LEU A 257 1.42 -1.50 -9.79
C LEU A 257 2.87 -1.39 -9.31
N TYR A 258 3.33 -0.17 -9.00
CA TYR A 258 4.69 0.03 -8.49
C TYR A 258 4.93 -0.67 -7.16
N THR A 259 3.91 -0.74 -6.29
CA THR A 259 4.00 -1.52 -5.05
C THR A 259 4.34 -2.99 -5.35
N SER A 260 3.72 -3.57 -6.39
CA SER A 260 3.97 -4.96 -6.80
C SER A 260 5.37 -5.15 -7.41
N VAL A 261 5.83 -4.19 -8.22
CA VAL A 261 7.19 -4.18 -8.80
C VAL A 261 8.25 -4.07 -7.70
N VAL A 262 8.06 -3.17 -6.73
CA VAL A 262 8.97 -2.98 -5.59
C VAL A 262 9.07 -4.25 -4.75
N VAL A 263 7.95 -4.93 -4.47
CA VAL A 263 7.94 -6.21 -3.74
C VAL A 263 8.72 -7.29 -4.49
N LYS A 264 8.73 -7.26 -5.83
CA LYS A 264 9.44 -8.24 -6.65
C LYS A 264 10.93 -7.91 -6.81
N TYR A 265 11.30 -6.65 -7.00
CA TYR A 265 12.63 -6.24 -7.49
C TYR A 265 13.45 -5.41 -6.50
N THR A 266 12.92 -5.08 -5.32
CA THR A 266 13.63 -4.25 -4.34
C THR A 266 13.55 -4.82 -2.92
N ASP A 267 14.36 -4.24 -2.04
CA ASP A 267 14.45 -4.61 -0.64
C ASP A 267 13.40 -3.87 0.20
N ASN A 268 12.94 -4.50 1.29
CA ASN A 268 11.98 -3.88 2.23
C ASN A 268 12.48 -2.53 2.79
N ILE A 269 13.80 -2.31 2.81
CA ILE A 269 14.45 -1.04 3.17
C ILE A 269 13.98 0.11 2.27
N MET A 270 13.95 -0.11 0.94
CA MET A 270 13.59 0.93 -0.04
C MET A 270 12.13 1.34 0.13
N LYS A 271 11.24 0.37 0.34
CA LYS A 271 9.83 0.64 0.67
C LYS A 271 9.70 1.48 1.95
N GLY A 272 10.57 1.21 2.92
CA GLY A 272 10.61 1.97 4.17
C GLY A 272 11.03 3.43 3.96
N PHE A 273 12.12 3.68 3.24
CA PHE A 273 12.57 5.03 2.90
C PHE A 273 11.51 5.81 2.13
N SER A 274 10.85 5.16 1.16
CA SER A 274 9.78 5.79 0.39
C SER A 274 8.63 6.24 1.29
N ALA A 275 8.22 5.40 2.24
CA ALA A 275 7.15 5.75 3.16
C ALA A 275 7.55 6.88 4.12
N ALA A 276 8.78 6.84 4.66
CA ALA A 276 9.29 7.92 5.52
C ALA A 276 9.35 9.26 4.78
N ALA A 277 9.85 9.27 3.55
CA ALA A 277 9.87 10.47 2.72
C ALA A 277 8.45 10.96 2.37
N ALA A 278 7.52 10.03 2.10
CA ALA A 278 6.13 10.38 1.83
C ALA A 278 5.44 11.03 3.04
N ILE A 279 5.75 10.60 4.27
CA ILE A 279 5.27 11.26 5.51
C ILE A 279 5.75 12.71 5.56
N VAL A 280 7.04 12.95 5.34
CA VAL A 280 7.62 14.30 5.39
C VAL A 280 6.98 15.19 4.32
N ILE A 281 6.91 14.73 3.07
CA ILE A 281 6.34 15.50 1.95
C ILE A 281 4.85 15.81 2.21
N SER A 282 4.07 14.81 2.64
CA SER A 282 2.64 15.00 2.90
C SER A 282 2.38 15.93 4.08
N THR A 283 3.26 15.91 5.09
CA THR A 283 3.21 16.83 6.23
C THR A 283 3.46 18.27 5.77
N VAL A 284 4.53 18.51 5.02
CA VAL A 284 4.85 19.84 4.47
C VAL A 284 3.71 20.34 3.58
N ALA A 285 3.19 19.48 2.70
CA ALA A 285 2.05 19.82 1.87
C ALA A 285 0.80 20.15 2.69
N SER A 286 0.56 19.45 3.79
CA SER A 286 -0.62 19.68 4.64
C SER A 286 -0.53 21.01 5.42
N VAL A 287 0.67 21.42 5.84
CA VAL A 287 0.91 22.76 6.41
C VAL A 287 0.55 23.85 5.40
N ILE A 288 1.07 23.72 4.17
CA ILE A 288 0.93 24.75 3.14
C ILE A 288 -0.52 24.81 2.62
N LEU A 289 -1.07 23.66 2.23
CA LEU A 289 -2.36 23.56 1.54
C LEU A 289 -3.56 23.58 2.48
N PHE A 290 -3.50 22.81 3.59
CA PHE A 290 -4.63 22.65 4.52
C PHE A 290 -4.52 23.55 5.77
N GLY A 291 -3.41 24.29 5.93
CA GLY A 291 -3.19 25.15 7.09
C GLY A 291 -3.01 24.36 8.39
N LEU A 292 -2.40 23.16 8.29
CA LEU A 292 -2.15 22.28 9.43
C LEU A 292 -1.13 22.92 10.39
N GLN A 293 -1.43 22.97 11.68
CA GLN A 293 -0.51 23.48 12.71
C GLN A 293 0.30 22.36 13.36
N ILE A 294 1.57 22.19 12.94
CA ILE A 294 2.42 21.13 13.51
C ILE A 294 2.78 21.41 14.96
N THR A 295 2.57 20.41 15.82
CA THR A 295 3.03 20.42 17.21
C THR A 295 4.38 19.72 17.37
N ILE A 296 5.10 20.02 18.45
CA ILE A 296 6.35 19.33 18.78
C ILE A 296 6.12 17.83 18.98
N THR A 297 4.97 17.44 19.55
CA THR A 297 4.58 16.03 19.75
C THR A 297 4.32 15.33 18.42
N PHE A 298 3.72 16.01 17.45
CA PHE A 298 3.58 15.51 16.09
C PHE A 298 4.95 15.30 15.44
N ALA A 299 5.82 16.32 15.49
CA ALA A 299 7.14 16.25 14.86
C ALA A 299 8.02 15.14 15.43
N SER A 300 8.05 14.99 16.76
CA SER A 300 8.81 13.92 17.42
C SER A 300 8.22 12.53 17.14
N GLY A 301 6.88 12.40 17.12
CA GLY A 301 6.20 11.16 16.76
C GLY A 301 6.46 10.75 15.30
N ALA A 302 6.37 11.69 14.36
CA ALA A 302 6.65 11.44 12.95
C ALA A 302 8.11 11.02 12.72
N LEU A 303 9.06 11.67 13.41
CA LEU A 303 10.47 11.28 13.38
C LEU A 303 10.65 9.84 13.91
N LEU A 304 10.03 9.52 15.03
CA LEU A 304 10.10 8.18 15.64
C LEU A 304 9.53 7.11 14.69
N VAL A 305 8.43 7.41 14.01
CA VAL A 305 7.86 6.55 12.95
C VAL A 305 8.85 6.38 11.79
N CYS A 306 9.46 7.45 11.28
CA CYS A 306 10.46 7.36 10.22
C CYS A 306 11.66 6.46 10.59
N VAL A 307 12.20 6.64 11.80
CA VAL A 307 13.31 5.81 12.30
C VAL A 307 12.88 4.36 12.46
N SER A 308 11.69 4.10 12.99
CA SER A 308 11.18 2.74 13.16
C SER A 308 11.02 2.00 11.83
N ILE A 309 10.54 2.69 10.79
CA ILE A 309 10.41 2.14 9.44
C ILE A 309 11.79 1.74 8.89
N TYR A 310 12.79 2.59 9.08
CA TYR A 310 14.16 2.32 8.68
C TYR A 310 14.72 1.08 9.41
N LEU A 311 14.59 1.02 10.73
CA LEU A 311 15.05 -0.12 11.54
C LEU A 311 14.35 -1.43 11.17
N TYR A 312 13.06 -1.40 10.84
CA TYR A 312 12.32 -2.57 10.38
C TYR A 312 12.81 -3.09 9.02
N GLY A 313 13.21 -2.17 8.14
CA GLY A 313 13.70 -2.49 6.81
C GLY A 313 15.05 -3.21 6.81
N LEU A 314 15.91 -2.93 7.80
CA LEU A 314 17.29 -3.41 7.83
C LEU A 314 17.40 -4.93 7.62
N PRO A 315 18.45 -5.40 6.92
CA PRO A 315 18.66 -6.83 6.71
C PRO A 315 18.75 -7.53 8.06
N LYS A 316 18.20 -8.74 8.16
CA LYS A 316 18.50 -9.59 9.31
C LYS A 316 20.00 -9.88 9.29
N LEU A 317 20.69 -9.44 10.33
CA LEU A 317 22.03 -9.95 10.63
C LEU A 317 21.86 -11.46 10.88
N ASP A 318 22.29 -12.27 9.93
CA ASP A 318 22.38 -13.73 10.08
C ASP A 318 23.46 -14.05 11.12
N THR A 319 23.11 -13.98 12.41
CA THR A 319 23.96 -14.42 13.52
C THR A 319 24.18 -15.94 13.50
N SER A 320 23.46 -16.69 12.67
CA SER A 320 23.70 -18.11 12.39
C SER A 320 25.09 -18.36 11.78
N LYS A 321 25.57 -17.46 10.90
CA LYS A 321 26.92 -17.57 10.29
C LYS A 321 28.04 -17.28 11.29
N LEU A 322 27.81 -16.41 12.27
CA LEU A 322 28.73 -16.16 13.38
C LEU A 322 28.81 -17.38 14.30
N SER A 323 27.66 -17.97 14.65
CA SER A 323 27.62 -19.18 15.48
C SER A 323 28.21 -20.42 14.80
N GLN A 324 28.09 -20.57 13.48
CA GLN A 324 28.76 -21.65 12.74
C GLN A 324 30.28 -21.47 12.70
N LYS A 325 30.76 -20.23 12.50
CA LYS A 325 32.20 -19.92 12.54
C LYS A 325 32.79 -20.16 13.93
N ASP A 326 32.06 -19.81 14.99
CA ASP A 326 32.47 -20.04 16.38
C ASP A 326 32.43 -21.53 16.75
N ALA A 327 31.49 -22.30 16.21
CA ALA A 327 31.44 -23.75 16.37
C ALA A 327 32.60 -24.45 15.64
N GLU A 328 32.87 -24.08 14.39
CA GLU A 328 33.99 -24.63 13.60
C GLU A 328 35.37 -24.27 14.20
N SER A 329 35.52 -23.05 14.73
CA SER A 329 36.77 -22.64 15.39
C SER A 329 36.98 -23.31 16.75
N LYS A 330 35.92 -23.50 17.55
CA LYS A 330 35.97 -24.34 18.76
C LYS A 330 36.29 -25.80 18.44
N GLN A 331 35.73 -26.34 17.37
CA GLN A 331 36.01 -27.72 16.96
C GLN A 331 37.47 -27.89 16.54
N LYS A 332 38.04 -26.94 15.78
CA LYS A 332 39.47 -26.94 15.43
C LYS A 332 40.41 -26.84 16.63
N LEU A 333 40.04 -26.08 17.67
CA LEU A 333 40.81 -25.96 18.91
C LEU A 333 40.79 -27.22 19.79
N ILE A 334 39.78 -28.09 19.64
CA ILE A 334 39.68 -29.36 20.36
C ILE A 334 40.44 -30.49 19.63
N THR A 335 40.79 -30.29 18.35
CA THR A 335 41.44 -31.32 17.52
C THR A 335 42.96 -31.14 17.39
N VAL A 336 43.57 -30.26 18.20
CA VAL A 336 45.02 -30.02 18.31
C VAL A 336 45.43 -30.33 19.74
#